data_AF-A0A378AVG2-F1
#
_entry.id   AF-A0A378AVG2-F1
#
_cell.length_a   1.000
_cell.length_b   1.000
_cell.length_c   1.000
_cell.angle_alpha   90.00
_cell.angle_beta   90.00
_cell.angle_gamma   90.00
#
_symmetry.space_group_name_H-M   'P 1'
#
loop_
_entity.id
_entity.type
_entity.pdbx_description
1 polymer ?
#
loop_
_entity_poly.entity_id
_entity_poly.type
_entity_poly.pdbx_seq_one_letter_code
_entity_poly.pdbx_strand_id
1 'polypeptide(L)'
;MPCARRGLSDAWLRSVPATRRGGYQATLELLRLPEPPTAIITDCNTHGDGAAMALAHLGRLTGDNRVALVVYDGLPQDSIIETDVAAVIQSTRQGVGRQIADMVRRLIAGEDLATLQVLWQPEFFPGETA
;
A
#
# COMPACT_ATOMS: atom_id res chain seq x y z
N MET A 1 -18.90 8.45 -1.37
CA MET A 1 -17.99 8.57 -2.53
C MET A 1 -16.57 8.30 -2.05
N PRO A 2 -15.78 7.40 -2.69
CA PRO A 2 -14.43 7.12 -2.25
C PRO A 2 -13.50 8.25 -2.72
N CYS A 3 -12.92 8.97 -1.76
CA CYS A 3 -12.01 10.10 -1.92
C CYS A 3 -10.76 9.78 -2.77
N ALA A 4 -10.38 8.50 -2.90
CA ALA A 4 -9.19 8.05 -3.62
C ALA A 4 -9.24 8.21 -5.16
N ARG A 5 -10.38 8.58 -5.74
CA ARG A 5 -10.54 8.71 -7.22
C ARG A 5 -10.43 10.13 -7.76
N ARG A 6 -10.31 11.16 -6.91
CA ARG A 6 -10.25 12.55 -7.36
C ARG A 6 -8.88 12.86 -7.96
N GLY A 7 -8.84 13.19 -9.25
CA GLY A 7 -7.66 13.75 -9.92
C GLY A 7 -6.74 12.75 -10.62
N LEU A 8 -7.06 11.46 -10.59
CA LEU A 8 -6.34 10.44 -11.37
C LEU A 8 -7.08 10.16 -12.68
N SER A 9 -6.34 10.08 -13.78
CA SER A 9 -6.89 9.63 -15.07
C SER A 9 -7.36 8.18 -14.94
N ASP A 10 -8.56 7.87 -15.45
CA ASP A 10 -9.09 6.51 -15.51
C ASP A 10 -8.14 5.56 -16.27
N ALA A 11 -7.30 6.09 -17.16
CA ALA A 11 -6.31 5.31 -17.91
C ALA A 11 -5.27 4.62 -17.01
N TRP A 12 -4.89 5.24 -15.89
CA TRP A 12 -3.87 4.71 -14.97
C TRP A 12 -4.45 4.07 -13.71
N LEU A 13 -5.78 4.10 -13.54
CA LEU A 13 -6.43 3.44 -12.43
C LEU A 13 -6.71 1.97 -12.75
N ARG A 14 -6.34 1.08 -11.84
CA ARG A 14 -6.73 -0.34 -11.89
C ARG A 14 -7.44 -0.71 -10.59
N SER A 15 -8.61 -1.32 -10.73
CA SER A 15 -9.38 -1.88 -9.62
C SER A 15 -9.39 -3.39 -9.80
N VAL A 16 -8.60 -4.10 -8.99
CA VAL A 16 -8.41 -5.54 -9.11
C VAL A 16 -8.61 -6.23 -7.75
N PRO A 17 -8.88 -7.55 -7.72
CA PRO A 17 -8.96 -8.28 -6.46
C PRO A 17 -7.62 -8.30 -5.72
N ALA A 18 -7.67 -8.08 -4.39
CA ALA A 18 -6.54 -8.01 -3.44
C ALA A 18 -5.68 -9.28 -3.39
N THR A 19 -4.94 -9.52 -4.47
CA THR A 19 -4.12 -10.71 -4.72
C THR A 19 -2.82 -10.32 -5.39
N ARG A 20 -1.75 -11.09 -5.12
CA ARG A 20 -0.46 -10.95 -5.82
C ARG A 20 -0.62 -10.98 -7.34
N ARG A 21 -1.39 -11.96 -7.83
CA ARG A 21 -1.68 -12.09 -9.26
C ARG A 21 -2.39 -10.85 -9.84
N GLY A 22 -3.34 -10.28 -9.10
CA GLY A 22 -4.04 -9.07 -9.49
C GLY A 22 -3.09 -7.88 -9.63
N GLY A 23 -2.26 -7.62 -8.61
CA GLY A 23 -1.26 -6.55 -8.65
C GLY A 23 -0.24 -6.72 -9.78
N TYR A 24 0.21 -7.95 -10.00
CA TYR A 24 1.13 -8.30 -11.08
C TYR A 24 0.53 -8.02 -12.46
N GLN A 25 -0.67 -8.52 -12.74
CA GLN A 25 -1.35 -8.35 -14.03
C GLN A 25 -1.69 -6.88 -14.29
N ALA A 26 -2.21 -6.17 -13.29
CA ALA A 26 -2.50 -4.74 -13.39
C ALA A 26 -1.25 -3.92 -13.73
N THR A 27 -0.11 -4.25 -13.13
CA THR A 27 1.17 -3.59 -13.41
C THR A 27 1.62 -3.83 -14.84
N LEU A 28 1.54 -5.07 -15.33
CA LEU A 28 1.86 -5.37 -16.73
C LEU A 28 0.94 -4.62 -17.71
N GLU A 29 -0.34 -4.49 -17.39
CA GLU A 29 -1.30 -3.72 -18.21
C GLU A 29 -0.96 -2.22 -18.23
N LEU A 30 -0.60 -1.64 -17.09
CA LEU A 30 -0.21 -0.24 -16.98
C LEU A 30 1.06 0.05 -17.79
N LEU A 31 2.05 -0.83 -17.75
CA LEU A 31 3.31 -0.65 -18.46
C LEU A 31 3.21 -0.91 -19.97
N ARG A 32 2.08 -1.44 -20.44
CA ARG A 32 1.77 -1.60 -21.88
C ARG A 32 1.01 -0.43 -22.47
N LEU A 33 0.62 0.56 -21.66
CA LEU A 33 -0.03 1.76 -22.18
C LEU A 33 0.92 2.54 -23.10
N PRO A 34 0.38 3.30 -24.08
CA PRO A 34 1.21 4.17 -24.91
C PRO A 34 2.05 5.16 -24.10
N GLU A 35 1.48 5.66 -23.00
CA GLU A 35 2.14 6.47 -21.99
C GLU A 35 2.09 5.70 -20.65
N PRO A 36 3.07 4.82 -20.39
CA PRO A 36 3.11 4.05 -19.15
C PRO A 36 3.43 4.96 -17.95
N PRO A 37 2.96 4.63 -16.75
CA PRO A 37 3.25 5.42 -15.57
C PRO A 37 4.73 5.35 -15.18
N THR A 38 5.27 6.44 -14.65
CA THR A 38 6.62 6.50 -14.05
C THR A 38 6.62 6.14 -12.57
N ALA A 39 5.45 6.10 -11.94
CA ALA A 39 5.25 5.72 -10.55
C ALA A 39 3.94 4.94 -10.36
N ILE A 40 3.95 3.97 -9.46
CA ILE A 40 2.79 3.16 -9.08
C ILE A 40 2.63 3.24 -7.56
N ILE A 41 1.39 3.46 -7.12
CA ILE A 41 1.00 3.37 -5.71
C ILE A 41 -0.01 2.24 -5.59
N THR A 42 0.17 1.33 -4.64
CA THR A 42 -0.77 0.24 -4.38
C THR A 42 -1.52 0.46 -3.07
N ASP A 43 -2.80 0.09 -3.04
CA ASP A 43 -3.70 0.29 -1.90
C ASP A 43 -3.50 -0.70 -0.75
N CYS A 44 -2.84 -1.83 -1.01
CA CYS A 44 -2.54 -2.86 -0.03
C CYS A 44 -1.25 -3.61 -0.39
N ASN A 45 -0.75 -4.34 0.61
CA ASN A 45 0.48 -5.11 0.53
C ASN A 45 0.45 -6.23 -0.52
N THR A 46 -0.68 -6.94 -0.72
CA THR A 46 -0.77 -8.03 -1.71
C THR A 46 -0.72 -7.53 -3.14
N HIS A 47 -1.33 -6.38 -3.43
CA HIS A 47 -1.16 -5.70 -4.71
C HIS A 47 0.27 -5.21 -4.89
N GLY A 48 0.86 -4.62 -3.84
CA GLY A 48 2.23 -4.14 -3.83
C GLY A 48 3.25 -5.22 -4.15
N ASP A 49 3.08 -6.40 -3.55
CA ASP A 49 3.94 -7.55 -3.81
C ASP A 49 3.84 -8.03 -5.27
N GLY A 50 2.62 -8.11 -5.81
CA GLY A 50 2.41 -8.40 -7.22
C GLY A 50 3.06 -7.37 -8.15
N ALA A 51 2.92 -6.08 -7.82
CA ALA A 51 3.53 -4.99 -8.58
C ALA A 51 5.06 -5.03 -8.53
N ALA A 52 5.63 -5.24 -7.35
CA ALA A 52 7.08 -5.39 -7.17
C ALA A 52 7.61 -6.59 -7.97
N MET A 53 6.92 -7.73 -7.95
CA MET A 53 7.26 -8.89 -8.79
C MET A 53 7.22 -8.58 -10.29
N ALA A 54 6.20 -7.85 -10.76
CA ALA A 54 6.10 -7.47 -12.17
C ALA A 54 7.23 -6.51 -12.59
N LEU A 55 7.52 -5.52 -11.75
CA LEU A 55 8.60 -4.57 -11.99
C LEU A 55 9.97 -5.26 -11.95
N ALA A 56 10.22 -6.13 -10.97
CA ALA A 56 11.46 -6.90 -10.88
C ALA A 56 11.66 -7.79 -12.11
N HIS A 57 10.61 -8.52 -12.52
CA HIS A 57 10.64 -9.36 -13.73
C HIS A 57 10.98 -8.56 -15.00
N LEU A 58 10.51 -7.31 -15.11
CA LEU A 58 10.80 -6.45 -16.25
C LEU A 58 12.13 -5.67 -16.12
N GLY A 59 12.88 -5.84 -15.01
CA GLY A 59 14.07 -5.04 -14.72
C GLY A 59 13.77 -3.55 -14.51
N ARG A 60 12.60 -3.24 -13.93
CA ARG A 60 12.07 -1.89 -13.71
C ARG A 60 11.80 -1.54 -12.25
N LEU A 61 12.15 -2.42 -11.31
CA LEU A 61 11.98 -2.12 -9.88
C LEU A 61 13.07 -1.18 -9.36
N THR A 62 14.29 -1.32 -9.88
CA THR A 62 15.47 -0.55 -9.49
C THR A 62 16.27 -0.10 -10.72
N GLY A 63 17.31 0.71 -10.50
CA GLY A 63 18.20 1.22 -11.55
C GLY A 63 17.65 2.44 -12.30
N ASP A 64 18.30 2.78 -13.41
CA ASP A 64 18.10 4.05 -14.12
C ASP A 64 16.76 4.15 -14.84
N ASN A 65 16.16 3.01 -15.20
CA ASN A 65 14.88 2.94 -15.92
C ASN A 65 13.72 2.50 -15.03
N ARG A 66 13.89 2.65 -13.70
CA ARG A 66 12.90 2.18 -12.72
C ARG A 66 11.56 2.91 -12.84
N VAL A 67 10.51 2.21 -12.45
CA VAL A 67 9.19 2.79 -12.15
C VAL A 67 9.10 2.86 -10.63
N ALA A 68 8.88 4.05 -10.09
CA ALA A 68 8.78 4.22 -8.64
C ALA A 68 7.59 3.39 -8.11
N LEU A 69 7.78 2.75 -6.96
CA LEU A 69 6.75 1.91 -6.35
C LEU A 69 6.61 2.29 -4.88
N VAL A 70 5.38 2.65 -4.48
CA VAL A 70 5.01 2.86 -3.07
C VAL A 70 3.88 1.91 -2.69
N VAL A 71 4.10 1.13 -1.63
CA VAL A 71 3.18 0.08 -1.18
C VAL A 71 2.56 0.44 0.17
N TYR A 72 1.24 0.42 0.24
CA TYR A 72 0.53 0.52 1.51
C TYR A 72 0.79 -0.71 2.39
N ASP A 73 1.19 -0.50 3.65
CA ASP A 73 1.60 -1.53 4.63
C ASP A 73 2.88 -2.29 4.26
N GLY A 74 3.64 -1.80 3.27
CA GLY A 74 4.86 -2.45 2.80
C GLY A 74 4.63 -3.82 2.16
N LEU A 75 5.72 -4.54 1.87
CA LEU A 75 5.62 -5.89 1.34
C LEU A 75 5.25 -6.90 2.45
N PRO A 76 4.47 -7.94 2.12
CA PRO A 76 4.16 -9.00 3.07
C PRO A 76 5.42 -9.79 3.44
N GLN A 77 5.44 -10.37 4.64
CA GLN A 77 6.63 -11.08 5.17
C GLN A 77 7.06 -12.29 4.34
N ASP A 78 6.14 -12.88 3.57
CA ASP A 78 6.38 -13.99 2.66
C ASP A 78 6.68 -13.53 1.22
N SER A 79 6.97 -12.24 1.00
CA SER A 79 7.44 -11.75 -0.29
C SER A 79 8.81 -12.34 -0.62
N ILE A 80 9.04 -12.59 -1.91
CA ILE A 80 10.33 -13.01 -2.46
C ILE A 80 11.15 -11.82 -2.99
N ILE A 81 10.60 -10.61 -2.95
CA ILE A 81 11.30 -9.40 -3.34
C ILE A 81 12.19 -8.96 -2.17
N GLU A 82 13.51 -9.01 -2.39
CA GLU A 82 14.50 -8.60 -1.39
C GLU A 82 14.76 -7.09 -1.39
N THR A 83 14.37 -6.39 -2.47
CA THR A 83 14.51 -4.94 -2.59
C THR A 83 13.67 -4.23 -1.52
N ASP A 84 14.25 -3.24 -0.87
CA ASP A 84 13.57 -2.42 0.13
C ASP A 84 12.56 -1.49 -0.55
N VAL A 85 11.28 -1.88 -0.58
CA VAL A 85 10.23 -1.14 -1.28
C VAL A 85 9.68 -0.02 -0.40
N ALA A 86 9.55 1.18 -0.98
CA ALA A 86 8.93 2.34 -0.35
C ALA A 86 7.53 2.01 0.16
N ALA A 87 7.20 2.47 1.36
CA ALA A 87 5.98 2.07 2.04
C ALA A 87 5.32 3.20 2.82
N VAL A 88 3.99 3.16 2.89
CA VAL A 88 3.21 3.91 3.89
C VAL A 88 2.89 2.93 5.01
N ILE A 89 3.58 3.08 6.14
CA ILE A 89 3.49 2.18 7.29
C ILE A 89 2.41 2.68 8.26
N GLN A 90 1.58 1.75 8.72
CA GLN A 90 0.57 2.00 9.74
C GLN A 90 1.00 1.48 11.11
N SER A 91 0.24 1.81 12.15
CA SER A 91 0.48 1.32 13.50
C SER A 91 0.49 -0.20 13.57
N THR A 92 1.34 -0.75 14.43
CA THR A 92 1.54 -2.19 14.56
C THR A 92 0.27 -2.91 15.03
N ARG A 93 0.08 -4.16 14.61
CA ARG A 93 -1.05 -5.01 15.06
C ARG A 93 -1.16 -5.08 16.59
N GLN A 94 -0.02 -5.10 17.28
CA GLN A 94 0.02 -5.09 18.74
C GLN A 94 -0.49 -3.77 19.33
N GLY A 95 -0.05 -2.63 18.80
CA GLY A 95 -0.53 -1.31 19.20
C GLY A 95 -2.03 -1.15 18.96
N VAL A 96 -2.49 -1.58 17.78
CA VAL A 96 -3.92 -1.64 17.40
C VAL A 96 -4.72 -2.45 18.41
N GLY A 97 -4.32 -3.70 18.68
CA GLY A 97 -5.03 -4.58 19.60
C GLY A 97 -5.12 -4.02 21.02
N ARG A 98 -4.01 -3.48 21.53
CA ARG A 98 -3.98 -2.86 22.87
C ARG A 98 -4.89 -1.64 22.96
N GLN A 99 -4.86 -0.76 21.95
CA GLN A 99 -5.70 0.44 21.92
C GLN A 99 -7.19 0.10 21.89
N ILE A 100 -7.57 -0.86 21.05
CA ILE A 100 -8.96 -1.34 20.97
C ILE A 100 -9.40 -1.91 22.32
N ALA A 101 -8.58 -2.77 22.94
CA ALA A 101 -8.91 -3.38 24.23
C ALA A 101 -9.10 -2.33 25.34
N ASP A 102 -8.23 -1.32 25.41
CA ASP A 102 -8.38 -0.24 26.38
C ASP A 102 -9.64 0.61 26.11
N MET A 103 -9.88 0.99 24.86
CA MET A 103 -11.07 1.77 24.49
C MET A 103 -12.37 1.02 24.80
N VAL A 104 -12.43 -0.29 24.54
CA VAL A 104 -13.58 -1.13 24.88
C VAL A 104 -13.79 -1.20 26.40
N ARG A 105 -12.72 -1.36 27.18
CA ARG A 105 -12.81 -1.36 28.65
C ARG A 105 -13.37 -0.03 29.18
N ARG A 106 -12.89 1.09 28.65
CA ARG A 106 -13.35 2.45 29.01
C ARG A 106 -14.80 2.70 28.61
N LEU A 107 -15.20 2.20 27.44
CA LEU A 107 -16.59 2.23 27.00
C LEU A 107 -17.51 1.47 27.95
N ILE A 108 -17.12 0.26 28.38
CA ILE A 108 -17.89 -0.54 29.35
C ILE A 108 -18.01 0.18 30.69
N ALA A 109 -17.00 0.95 31.09
CA ALA A 109 -17.02 1.76 32.31
C ALA A 109 -17.89 3.02 32.21
N GLY A 110 -18.49 3.31 31.05
CA GLY A 110 -19.38 4.45 30.84
C GLY A 110 -18.67 5.76 30.51
N GLU A 111 -17.41 5.70 30.05
CA GLU A 111 -16.72 6.91 29.59
C GLU A 111 -17.36 7.47 28.31
N ASP A 112 -17.26 8.80 28.13
CA ASP A 112 -17.83 9.51 26.99
C ASP A 112 -17.18 9.09 25.67
N LEU A 113 -18.00 8.76 24.67
CA LEU A 113 -17.61 8.41 23.30
C LEU A 113 -16.75 9.49 22.63
N ALA A 114 -16.92 10.76 22.98
CA ALA A 114 -16.08 11.83 22.45
C ALA A 114 -14.59 11.66 22.84
N THR A 115 -14.31 10.95 23.94
CA THR A 115 -12.95 10.66 24.41
C THR A 115 -12.37 9.33 23.89
N LEU A 116 -13.17 8.58 23.12
CA LEU A 116 -12.85 7.26 22.59
C LEU A 116 -12.64 7.31 21.06
N GLN A 117 -11.86 8.28 20.61
CA GLN A 117 -11.49 8.45 19.21
C GLN A 117 -9.98 8.60 19.12
N VAL A 118 -9.34 7.70 18.38
CA VAL A 118 -7.89 7.72 18.15
C VAL A 118 -7.65 7.60 16.65
N LEU A 119 -6.95 8.60 16.10
CA LEU A 119 -6.48 8.60 14.72
C LEU A 119 -4.95 8.63 14.75
N TRP A 120 -4.33 7.53 14.32
CA TRP A 120 -2.89 7.47 14.18
C TRP A 120 -2.44 8.04 12.84
N GLN A 121 -1.33 8.77 12.87
CA GLN A 121 -0.68 9.25 11.66
C GLN A 121 0.14 8.10 11.05
N PRO A 122 -0.03 7.81 9.75
CA PRO A 122 0.86 6.89 9.06
C PRO A 122 2.23 7.55 8.86
N GLU A 123 3.26 6.72 8.69
CA GLU A 123 4.62 7.17 8.40
C GLU A 123 5.01 6.71 7.00
N PHE A 124 5.69 7.60 6.26
CA PHE A 124 6.25 7.24 4.96
C PHE A 124 7.70 6.78 5.13
N PHE A 125 7.98 5.59 4.63
CA PHE A 125 9.31 5.02 4.54
C PHE A 125 9.73 5.00 3.06
N PRO A 126 10.79 5.73 2.66
CA PRO A 126 11.11 5.89 1.24
C PRO A 126 11.71 4.65 0.57
N GLY A 127 12.33 3.72 1.31
CA GLY A 127 13.01 2.56 0.73
C GLY A 127 13.99 2.92 -0.40
N GLU A 128 14.18 2.00 -1.34
CA GLU A 128 14.99 2.16 -2.56
C GLU A 128 14.14 2.47 -3.80
N THR A 129 12.81 2.36 -3.71
CA THR A 129 11.90 2.43 -4.87
C THR A 129 11.12 3.74 -4.99
N ALA A 130 11.39 4.73 -4.13
CA ALA A 130 10.84 6.09 -4.24
C ALA A 130 11.60 6.97 -5.26
#